data_AF-A0A7C4GJ87-F1
#
_entry.id   AF-A0A7C4GJ87-F1
#
_cell.length_a   1.000
_cell.length_b   1.000
_cell.length_c   1.000
_cell.angle_alpha   90.00
_cell.angle_beta   90.00
_cell.angle_gamma   90.00
#
_symmetry.space_group_name_H-M   'P 1'
#
loop_
_entity.id
_entity.type
_entity.pdbx_description
1 polymer ?
#
loop_
_entity_poly.entity_id
_entity_poly.type
_entity_poly.pdbx_seq_one_letter_code
_entity_poly.pdbx_strand_id
1 'polypeptide(L)'
;MNKAYSKSLSTTLERDLNDIELCGERSCLSELEILTRILRSGLVKILGETGLDVLEHFMQFPLSGDMYRVFYEDPQRFYGEFIKIYGRGADNLLKVLFSTLIREGLLEPVNPIEIITLMKSGDRDSIRKLTHVFKLEEGSPIGK
;
A
#
# COMPACT_ATOMS: atom_id res chain seq x y z
N MET A 1 4.19 -26.64 -19.76
CA MET A 1 4.13 -25.60 -18.72
C MET A 1 2.69 -25.12 -18.60
N ASN A 2 2.14 -25.20 -17.39
CA ASN A 2 0.71 -25.39 -17.11
C ASN A 2 -0.18 -24.17 -17.39
N LYS A 3 -1.05 -24.29 -18.41
CA LYS A 3 -2.16 -23.36 -18.70
C LYS A 3 -3.17 -23.24 -17.54
N ALA A 4 -3.23 -24.25 -16.67
CA ALA A 4 -4.12 -24.29 -15.51
C ALA A 4 -3.69 -23.34 -14.37
N TYR A 5 -2.38 -23.11 -14.20
CA TYR A 5 -1.85 -22.27 -13.12
C TYR A 5 -2.06 -20.77 -13.40
N SER A 6 -1.88 -20.35 -14.67
CA SER A 6 -2.13 -18.97 -15.10
C SER A 6 -3.61 -18.58 -14.98
N LYS A 7 -4.53 -19.52 -15.22
CA LYS A 7 -5.97 -19.26 -15.12
C LYS A 7 -6.45 -19.16 -13.67
N SER A 8 -5.80 -19.89 -12.76
CA SER A 8 -6.05 -19.82 -11.32
C SER A 8 -5.58 -18.51 -10.70
N LEU A 9 -4.39 -18.02 -11.07
CA LEU A 9 -3.87 -16.74 -10.56
C LEU A 9 -4.65 -15.53 -11.07
N SER A 10 -5.09 -15.55 -12.34
CA SER A 10 -5.96 -14.51 -12.90
C SER A 10 -7.30 -14.44 -12.15
N THR A 11 -7.89 -15.59 -11.81
CA THR A 11 -9.20 -15.64 -11.14
C THR A 11 -9.14 -15.34 -9.64
N THR A 12 -7.99 -15.50 -8.98
CA THR A 12 -7.81 -15.07 -7.58
C THR A 12 -7.59 -13.56 -7.49
N LEU A 13 -6.73 -12.98 -8.33
CA LEU A 13 -6.46 -11.54 -8.34
C LEU A 13 -7.64 -10.70 -8.86
N GLU A 14 -8.44 -11.23 -9.80
CA GLU A 14 -9.66 -10.56 -10.29
C GLU A 14 -10.83 -10.62 -9.28
N ARG A 15 -10.82 -11.57 -8.34
CA ARG A 15 -11.84 -11.62 -7.27
C ARG A 15 -11.57 -10.58 -6.20
N ASP A 16 -10.32 -10.38 -5.81
CA ASP A 16 -9.96 -9.41 -4.76
C ASP A 16 -10.20 -7.95 -5.18
N LEU A 17 -10.27 -7.66 -6.49
CA LEU A 17 -10.56 -6.33 -7.04
C LEU A 17 -12.06 -6.08 -7.28
N ASN A 18 -12.89 -7.13 -7.40
CA ASN A 18 -14.33 -7.01 -7.67
C ASN A 18 -15.20 -6.91 -6.40
N ASP A 19 -14.66 -7.17 -5.21
CA ASP A 19 -15.37 -7.01 -3.93
C ASP A 19 -15.34 -5.56 -3.41
N ILE A 20 -15.12 -4.58 -4.29
CA ILE A 20 -15.17 -3.15 -3.96
C ILE A 20 -16.64 -2.64 -3.89
N GLU A 21 -17.64 -3.48 -4.19
CA GLU A 21 -19.06 -3.17 -3.93
C GLU A 21 -19.53 -3.62 -2.53
N LEU A 22 -19.72 -2.60 -1.69
CA LEU A 22 -20.73 -2.46 -0.63
C LEU A 22 -20.71 -3.42 0.56
N CYS A 23 -20.35 -2.82 1.70
CA CYS A 23 -20.64 -3.24 3.07
C CYS A 23 -22.02 -3.92 3.23
N GLY A 24 -21.99 -5.24 3.22
CA GLY A 24 -23.00 -6.12 3.76
C GLY A 24 -22.41 -6.92 4.92
N GLU A 25 -22.74 -6.48 6.13
CA GLU A 25 -22.72 -7.25 7.39
C GLU A 25 -21.40 -7.95 7.84
N ARG A 26 -20.79 -7.36 8.89
CA ARG A 26 -19.92 -7.99 9.93
C ARG A 26 -18.46 -8.29 9.58
N SER A 27 -17.66 -7.25 9.39
CA SER A 27 -16.40 -7.00 10.09
C SER A 27 -15.86 -5.66 9.58
N CYS A 28 -15.87 -4.60 10.39
CA CYS A 28 -15.17 -3.37 9.99
C CYS A 28 -13.69 -3.69 9.95
N LEU A 29 -13.12 -3.82 8.75
CA LEU A 29 -11.68 -3.91 8.60
C LEU A 29 -11.07 -2.69 9.29
N SER A 30 -10.07 -2.92 10.13
CA SER A 30 -9.27 -1.85 10.72
C SER A 30 -8.61 -1.01 9.61
N GLU A 31 -8.29 0.24 9.91
CA GLU A 31 -7.55 1.12 8.99
C GLU A 31 -6.25 0.45 8.49
N LEU A 32 -5.58 -0.29 9.38
CA LEU A 32 -4.39 -1.07 9.05
C LEU A 32 -4.69 -2.18 8.03
N GLU A 33 -5.79 -2.91 8.14
CA GLU A 33 -6.16 -3.96 7.18
C GLU A 33 -6.50 -3.37 5.81
N ILE A 34 -7.20 -2.23 5.77
CA ILE A 34 -7.50 -1.51 4.52
C ILE A 34 -6.20 -1.04 3.87
N LEU A 35 -5.33 -0.38 4.63
CA LEU A 35 -4.02 0.06 4.14
C LEU A 35 -3.17 -1.10 3.64
N THR A 36 -3.13 -2.20 4.40
CA THR A 36 -2.38 -3.40 4.05
C THR A 36 -2.84 -3.93 2.69
N ARG A 37 -4.15 -4.04 2.48
CA ARG A 37 -4.72 -4.50 1.20
C ARG A 37 -4.38 -3.56 0.05
N ILE A 38 -4.53 -2.25 0.23
CA ILE A 38 -4.20 -1.24 -0.79
C ILE A 38 -2.73 -1.31 -1.17
N LEU A 39 -1.83 -1.26 -0.17
CA LEU A 39 -0.40 -1.24 -0.40
C LEU A 39 0.09 -2.57 -1.00
N ARG A 40 -0.41 -3.71 -0.51
CA ARG A 40 -0.12 -5.04 -1.06
C ARG A 40 -0.55 -5.12 -2.52
N SER A 41 -1.78 -4.72 -2.85
CA SER A 41 -2.29 -4.71 -4.22
C SER A 41 -1.40 -3.91 -5.17
N GLY A 42 -1.01 -2.70 -4.76
CA GLY A 42 -0.09 -1.87 -5.55
C GLY A 42 1.29 -2.50 -5.74
N LEU A 43 1.85 -3.10 -4.68
CA LEU A 43 3.17 -3.74 -4.75
C LEU A 43 3.16 -5.01 -5.60
N VAL A 44 2.13 -5.86 -5.49
CA VAL A 44 1.96 -7.05 -6.35
C VAL A 44 1.91 -6.65 -7.82
N LYS A 45 1.23 -5.56 -8.17
CA LYS A 45 1.15 -5.09 -9.57
C LYS A 45 2.50 -4.66 -10.15
N ILE A 46 3.42 -4.20 -9.31
CA ILE A 46 4.72 -3.68 -9.74
C ILE A 46 5.79 -4.77 -9.71
N LEU A 47 5.78 -5.60 -8.66
CA LEU A 47 6.83 -6.57 -8.38
C LEU A 47 6.43 -8.01 -8.74
N GLY A 48 5.14 -8.26 -8.93
CA GLY A 48 4.56 -9.61 -8.91
C GLY A 48 4.51 -10.19 -7.50
N GLU A 49 3.78 -11.29 -7.32
CA GLU A 49 3.64 -11.99 -6.02
C GLU A 49 5.01 -12.39 -5.45
N THR A 50 5.83 -13.08 -6.24
CA THR A 50 7.17 -13.52 -5.79
C THR A 50 8.09 -12.35 -5.45
N GLY A 51 8.00 -11.24 -6.19
CA GLY A 51 8.80 -10.06 -5.89
C GLY A 51 8.38 -9.38 -4.58
N LEU A 52 7.09 -9.39 -4.28
CA LEU A 52 6.58 -8.91 -3.01
C LEU A 52 6.98 -9.81 -1.84
N ASP A 53 6.86 -11.13 -1.96
CA ASP A 53 7.27 -12.07 -0.90
C ASP A 53 8.75 -11.85 -0.52
N VAL A 54 9.60 -11.63 -1.52
CA VAL A 54 11.02 -11.33 -1.31
C VAL A 54 11.20 -9.99 -0.60
N LEU A 55 10.47 -8.95 -0.99
CA LEU A 55 10.51 -7.64 -0.33
C LEU A 55 10.06 -7.73 1.14
N GLU A 56 8.92 -8.37 1.39
CA GLU A 56 8.39 -8.60 2.74
C GLU A 56 9.44 -9.28 3.62
N HIS A 57 10.07 -10.34 3.10
CA HIS A 57 11.13 -11.06 3.80
C HIS A 57 12.35 -10.16 4.10
N PHE A 58 12.80 -9.37 3.14
CA PHE A 58 13.94 -8.47 3.33
C PHE A 58 13.65 -7.35 4.33
N MET A 59 12.41 -6.89 4.45
CA MET A 59 12.04 -5.82 5.37
C MET A 59 11.67 -6.31 6.77
N GLN A 60 11.25 -7.57 6.92
CA GLN A 60 10.87 -8.15 8.21
C GLN A 60 11.98 -8.04 9.27
N PHE A 61 13.22 -8.31 8.88
CA PHE A 61 14.37 -8.26 9.80
C PHE A 61 14.72 -6.84 10.29
N PRO A 62 14.97 -5.84 9.42
CA PRO A 62 15.30 -4.49 9.87
C PRO A 62 14.14 -3.75 10.55
N LEU A 63 12.90 -4.10 10.19
CA LEU A 63 11.72 -3.47 10.78
C LEU A 63 11.31 -4.11 12.12
N SER A 64 11.81 -5.31 12.46
CA SER A 64 11.36 -6.09 13.63
C SER A 64 9.83 -6.16 13.74
N GLY A 65 9.16 -6.25 12.59
CA GLY A 65 7.72 -6.10 12.48
C GLY A 65 7.23 -6.24 11.05
N ASP A 66 5.92 -6.36 10.90
CA ASP A 66 5.26 -6.39 9.61
C ASP A 66 5.42 -5.05 8.88
N MET A 67 5.75 -5.10 7.58
CA MET A 67 6.06 -3.89 6.81
C MET A 67 4.87 -2.95 6.65
N TYR A 68 3.65 -3.48 6.57
CA TYR A 68 2.44 -2.67 6.40
C TYR A 68 2.09 -1.97 7.70
N ARG A 69 2.23 -2.68 8.81
CA ARG A 69 2.11 -2.09 10.14
C ARG A 69 3.11 -0.97 10.36
N VAL A 70 4.37 -1.18 9.97
CA VAL A 70 5.40 -0.14 10.13
C VAL A 70 5.15 1.02 9.18
N PHE A 71 4.67 0.78 7.96
CA PHE A 71 4.24 1.86 7.07
C PHE A 71 3.15 2.72 7.71
N TYR A 72 2.17 2.11 8.38
CA TYR A 72 1.08 2.82 9.05
C TYR A 72 1.56 3.58 10.31
N GLU A 73 2.35 2.93 11.17
CA GLU A 73 2.77 3.50 12.46
C GLU A 73 3.95 4.49 12.32
N ASP A 74 4.90 4.20 11.45
CA ASP A 74 6.13 4.99 11.25
C ASP A 74 6.57 4.98 9.76
N PRO A 75 5.92 5.80 8.92
CA PRO A 75 6.21 5.89 7.49
C PRO A 75 7.66 6.29 7.19
N GLN A 76 8.30 7.04 8.10
CA GLN A 76 9.69 7.48 7.94
C GLN A 76 10.65 6.32 8.12
N ARG A 77 10.43 5.47 9.13
CA ARG A 77 11.20 4.26 9.33
C ARG A 77 11.01 3.28 8.18
N PHE A 78 9.77 3.10 7.71
CA PHE A 78 9.51 2.31 6.50
C PHE A 78 10.34 2.81 5.32
N TYR A 79 10.27 4.12 5.03
CA TYR A 79 11.03 4.74 3.95
C TYR A 79 12.55 4.51 4.13
N GLY A 80 13.03 4.65 5.37
CA GLY A 80 14.44 4.45 5.73
C GLY A 80 14.95 3.05 5.45
N GLU A 81 14.16 2.00 5.67
CA GLU A 81 14.57 0.64 5.31
C GLU A 81 14.38 0.36 3.81
N PHE A 82 13.32 0.90 3.21
CA PHE A 82 13.05 0.75 1.79
C PHE A 82 14.19 1.32 0.92
N ILE A 83 14.77 2.47 1.33
CA ILE A 83 15.92 3.05 0.63
C ILE A 83 17.20 2.24 0.81
N LYS A 84 17.38 1.50 1.91
CA LYS A 84 18.55 0.63 2.05
C LYS A 84 18.52 -0.55 1.08
N ILE A 85 17.32 -1.02 0.71
CA ILE A 85 17.13 -2.12 -0.24
C ILE A 85 17.30 -1.63 -1.68
N TYR A 86 16.56 -0.58 -2.06
CA TYR A 86 16.48 -0.14 -3.47
C TYR A 86 17.46 1.00 -3.81
N GLY A 87 18.15 1.55 -2.82
CA GLY A 87 19.09 2.65 -2.99
C GLY A 87 18.45 3.85 -3.70
N ARG A 88 19.15 4.40 -4.69
CA ARG A 88 18.68 5.55 -5.50
C ARG A 88 17.40 5.27 -6.29
N GLY A 89 17.02 4.01 -6.46
CA GLY A 89 15.78 3.61 -7.14
C GLY A 89 14.53 3.70 -6.27
N ALA A 90 14.67 3.78 -4.94
CA ALA A 90 13.57 3.74 -3.98
C ALA A 90 12.49 4.79 -4.26
N ASP A 91 12.89 6.04 -4.46
CA ASP A 91 11.95 7.14 -4.76
C ASP A 91 11.17 6.90 -6.06
N ASN A 92 11.82 6.34 -7.09
CA ASN A 92 11.15 6.07 -8.36
C ASN A 92 10.16 4.92 -8.23
N LEU A 93 10.51 3.88 -7.47
CA LEU A 93 9.62 2.76 -7.19
C LEU A 93 8.39 3.21 -6.39
N LEU A 94 8.58 4.02 -5.36
CA LEU A 94 7.48 4.62 -4.59
C LEU A 94 6.61 5.55 -5.44
N LYS A 95 7.22 6.34 -6.35
CA LYS A 95 6.44 7.18 -7.29
C LYS A 95 5.55 6.32 -8.17
N VAL A 96 6.08 5.23 -8.74
CA VAL A 96 5.30 4.30 -9.55
C VAL A 96 4.18 3.66 -8.72
N LEU A 97 4.47 3.27 -7.49
CA LEU A 97 3.48 2.72 -6.55
C LEU A 97 2.32 3.68 -6.30
N PHE A 98 2.60 4.88 -5.79
CA PHE A 98 1.54 5.82 -5.50
C PHE A 98 0.81 6.30 -6.75
N SER A 99 1.51 6.49 -7.88
CA SER A 99 0.84 6.82 -9.15
C SER A 99 -0.13 5.72 -9.58
N THR A 100 0.24 4.45 -9.37
CA THR A 100 -0.62 3.31 -9.68
C THR A 100 -1.85 3.30 -8.79
N LEU A 101 -1.67 3.46 -7.48
CA LEU A 101 -2.78 3.47 -6.52
C LEU A 101 -3.74 4.63 -6.73
N ILE A 102 -3.24 5.82 -7.07
CA ILE A 102 -4.05 7.00 -7.40
C ILE A 102 -4.85 6.76 -8.69
N ARG A 103 -4.20 6.24 -9.75
CA ARG A 103 -4.86 5.95 -11.03
C ARG A 103 -6.00 4.94 -10.87
N GLU A 104 -5.88 4.03 -9.90
CA GLU A 104 -6.89 3.03 -9.58
C GLU A 104 -7.98 3.51 -8.62
N GLY A 105 -7.93 4.79 -8.21
CA GLY A 105 -8.92 5.39 -7.31
C GLY A 105 -8.81 4.96 -5.85
N LEU A 106 -7.74 4.23 -5.49
CA LEU A 106 -7.50 3.72 -4.13
C LEU A 106 -6.95 4.80 -3.19
N LEU A 107 -6.35 5.86 -3.73
CA LEU A 107 -5.88 7.03 -2.99
C LEU A 107 -6.54 8.30 -3.51
N GLU A 108 -6.53 9.34 -2.69
CA GLU A 108 -6.88 10.70 -3.14
C GLU A 108 -5.96 11.17 -4.30
N PRO A 109 -6.45 12.00 -5.23
CA PRO A 109 -5.69 12.46 -6.40
C PRO A 109 -4.66 13.54 -6.04
N VAL A 110 -3.65 13.15 -5.25
CA VAL A 110 -2.53 14.00 -4.82
C VAL A 110 -1.26 13.69 -5.62
N ASN A 111 -0.23 14.53 -5.50
CA ASN A 111 1.03 14.27 -6.18
C ASN A 111 1.79 13.09 -5.50
N PRO A 112 2.21 12.05 -6.23
CA PRO A 112 3.02 10.95 -5.69
C PRO A 112 4.29 11.41 -4.95
N ILE A 113 4.91 12.50 -5.41
CA ILE A 113 6.11 13.08 -4.80
C ILE A 113 5.77 13.71 -3.44
N GLU A 114 4.59 14.28 -3.30
CA GLU A 114 4.11 14.85 -2.05
C GLU A 114 3.95 13.75 -1.01
N ILE A 115 3.34 12.61 -1.36
CA ILE A 115 3.21 11.44 -0.48
C ILE A 115 4.58 10.99 0.04
N ILE A 116 5.57 10.86 -0.86
CA ILE A 116 6.94 10.47 -0.47
C ILE A 116 7.58 11.51 0.45
N THR A 117 7.30 12.79 0.22
CA THR A 117 7.80 13.89 1.07
C THR A 117 7.21 13.81 2.47
N LEU A 118 5.91 13.52 2.58
CA LEU A 118 5.23 13.29 3.87
C LEU A 118 5.85 12.10 4.62
N MET A 119 6.11 11.00 3.93
CA MET A 119 6.77 9.83 4.51
C MET A 119 8.17 10.18 5.06
N LYS A 120 8.96 10.93 4.30
CA LYS A 120 10.32 11.34 4.68
C LYS A 120 10.35 12.25 5.91
N SER A 121 9.34 13.12 6.05
CA SER A 121 9.30 14.11 7.12
C SER A 121 9.11 13.46 8.50
N GLY A 122 8.18 12.50 8.60
CA GLY A 122 7.91 11.76 9.84
C GLY A 122 7.33 12.60 10.99
N ASP A 123 7.02 13.87 10.76
CA ASP A 123 6.35 14.72 11.76
C ASP A 123 4.85 14.40 11.85
N ARG A 124 4.23 14.79 12.97
CA ARG A 124 2.82 14.47 13.25
C ARG A 124 1.85 15.02 12.21
N ASP A 125 2.10 16.20 11.66
CA ASP A 125 1.22 16.79 10.65
C ASP A 125 1.35 16.04 9.32
N SER A 126 2.57 15.61 8.97
CA SER A 126 2.82 14.78 7.80
C SER A 126 2.19 13.39 7.91
N ILE A 127 2.27 12.75 9.08
CA ILE A 127 1.62 11.46 9.35
C ILE A 127 0.11 11.60 9.21
N ARG A 128 -0.48 12.65 9.80
CA ARG A 128 -1.92 12.91 9.67
C ARG A 128 -2.35 13.16 8.22
N LYS A 129 -1.59 13.94 7.46
CA LYS A 129 -1.85 14.13 6.01
C LYS A 129 -1.76 12.82 5.25
N LEU A 130 -0.81 11.95 5.61
CA LEU A 130 -0.66 10.64 4.97
C LEU A 130 -1.89 9.76 5.25
N THR A 131 -2.43 9.71 6.47
CA THR A 131 -3.64 8.93 6.77
C THR A 131 -4.86 9.41 5.97
N HIS A 132 -5.02 10.74 5.80
CA HIS A 132 -6.07 11.31 4.95
C HIS A 132 -5.94 10.87 3.48
N VAL A 133 -4.73 10.80 2.93
CA VAL A 133 -4.51 10.38 1.52
C VAL A 133 -5.00 8.95 1.27
N PHE A 134 -4.88 8.08 2.27
CA PHE A 134 -5.37 6.71 2.24
C PHE A 134 -6.87 6.59 2.59
N LYS A 135 -7.58 7.73 2.75
CA LYS A 135 -8.99 7.79 3.16
C LYS A 135 -9.27 7.08 4.49
N LEU A 136 -8.29 7.03 5.39
CA LEU A 136 -8.35 6.29 6.65
C LEU A 136 -8.92 7.12 7.81
N GLU A 137 -9.80 8.09 7.58
CA GLU A 137 -10.42 8.81 8.70
C GLU A 137 -11.80 8.27 9.06
N GLU A 138 -12.02 8.08 10.36
CA GLU A 138 -13.33 7.84 10.97
C GLU A 138 -14.34 8.90 10.53
N GLY A 139 -15.40 8.47 9.84
CA GLY A 139 -16.62 9.26 9.71
C GLY A 139 -16.61 10.34 8.63
N SER A 140 -15.87 10.19 7.53
CA SER A 140 -16.18 10.99 6.33
C SER A 140 -17.52 10.52 5.75
N PRO A 141 -18.59 11.35 5.78
CA PRO A 141 -19.84 10.97 5.16
C PRO A 141 -19.60 10.90 3.66
N ILE A 142 -20.02 9.79 3.05
CA ILE A 142 -20.15 9.66 1.60
C ILE A 142 -21.04 10.82 1.13
N GLY A 143 -20.38 11.88 0.69
CA GLY A 143 -20.98 13.17 0.40
C GLY A 143 -21.38 13.24 -1.06
N LYS A 144 -22.52 12.59 -1.34
CA LYS A 144 -23.45 12.77 -2.49
C LYS A 144 -22.95 12.52 -3.90
#